data_AF-A0A7C3CF39-F1
#
_entry.id   AF-A0A7C3CF39-F1
#
_cell.length_a   1.000
_cell.length_b   1.000
_cell.length_c   1.000
_cell.angle_alpha   90.00
_cell.angle_beta   90.00
_cell.angle_gamma   90.00
#
_symmetry.space_group_name_H-M   'P 1'
#
loop_
_entity.id
_entity.type
_entity.pdbx_description
1 polymer ?
#
loop_
_entity_poly.entity_id
_entity_poly.type
_entity_poly.pdbx_seq_one_letter_code
_entity_poly.pdbx_strand_id
1 'polypeptide(L)'
;AWRDFLMTPAENYRFLLRYAFLPLRYSLPPDVSMSSLPGGIVAAVLGPFTHMFLHAGWLHLMANSLWMAAFGAPVARRTGPLRFVMLMLVSAAGGALFYLTMHWGEPALLIGASGGVSGLMGASIRLIYADGASLSEGLHRDLTKVHPLTVLQTFLLPRPRAFILVWMGINVLFGVFGVGSGGRMNAIAWEAHMGGFLTGLLFFSLFDRPREPRLENGLS
;
A
#
# COMPACT_ATOMS: atom_id res chain seq x y z
N ALA A 1 -13.03 -4.05 12.10
CA ALA A 1 -12.52 -3.84 13.46
C ALA A 1 -13.67 -3.37 14.36
N TRP A 2 -13.98 -2.08 14.47
CA TRP A 2 -15.11 -1.65 15.32
C TRP A 2 -16.50 -1.96 14.75
N ARG A 3 -16.66 -1.96 13.42
CA ARG A 3 -17.95 -2.21 12.76
C ARG A 3 -18.60 -3.53 13.15
N ASP A 4 -17.79 -4.55 13.38
CA ASP A 4 -18.25 -5.90 13.70
C ASP A 4 -18.95 -5.96 15.07
N PHE A 5 -18.76 -4.94 15.92
CA PHE A 5 -19.43 -4.79 17.22
C PHE A 5 -20.60 -3.80 17.20
N LEU A 6 -20.61 -2.86 16.24
CA LEU A 6 -21.53 -1.72 16.23
C LEU A 6 -22.66 -1.84 15.19
N MET A 7 -22.53 -2.74 14.22
CA MET A 7 -23.43 -2.85 13.09
C MET A 7 -24.00 -4.27 12.99
N THR A 8 -25.27 -4.38 12.61
CA THR A 8 -25.83 -5.67 12.18
C THR A 8 -25.09 -6.18 10.93
N PRO A 9 -25.13 -7.49 10.63
CA PRO A 9 -24.50 -8.03 9.43
C PRO A 9 -24.91 -7.31 8.14
N ALA A 10 -26.19 -6.95 7.99
CA ALA A 10 -26.71 -6.24 6.84
C ALA A 10 -26.20 -4.78 6.75
N GLU A 11 -26.08 -4.09 7.88
CA GLU A 11 -25.50 -2.76 7.94
C GLU A 11 -24.01 -2.76 7.64
N ASN A 12 -23.26 -3.71 8.22
CA ASN A 12 -21.83 -3.87 7.95
C ASN A 12 -21.59 -4.16 6.46
N TYR A 13 -22.38 -5.05 5.85
CA TYR A 13 -22.28 -5.33 4.43
C TYR A 13 -22.56 -4.10 3.56
N ARG A 14 -23.64 -3.35 3.83
CA ARG A 14 -23.93 -2.09 3.13
C ARG A 14 -22.84 -1.04 3.33
N PHE A 15 -22.25 -0.97 4.52
CA PHE A 15 -21.12 -0.11 4.80
C PHE A 15 -19.91 -0.50 3.95
N LEU A 16 -19.56 -1.79 3.92
CA LEU A 16 -18.44 -2.29 3.12
C LEU A 16 -18.65 -2.00 1.63
N LEU A 17 -19.85 -2.20 1.10
CA LEU A 17 -20.13 -1.84 -0.30
C LEU A 17 -19.86 -0.36 -0.60
N ARG A 18 -20.05 0.56 0.36
CA ARG A 18 -19.81 2.01 0.16
C ARG A 18 -18.34 2.41 0.23
N TYR A 19 -17.55 1.75 1.07
CA TYR A 19 -16.21 2.25 1.44
C TYR A 19 -15.06 1.30 1.08
N ALA A 20 -15.33 0.01 0.90
CA ALA A 20 -14.35 -0.94 0.38
C ALA A 20 -14.19 -0.75 -1.12
N PHE A 21 -13.09 -1.27 -1.66
CA PHE A 21 -12.90 -1.32 -3.10
C PHE A 21 -13.59 -2.58 -3.64
N LEU A 22 -14.42 -2.42 -4.68
CA LEU A 22 -15.27 -3.48 -5.24
C LEU A 22 -15.07 -3.55 -6.77
N PRO A 23 -14.36 -4.55 -7.30
CA PRO A 23 -14.13 -4.72 -8.73
C PRO A 23 -15.40 -4.79 -9.58
N LEU A 24 -16.46 -5.46 -9.08
CA LEU A 24 -17.76 -5.56 -9.74
C LEU A 24 -18.30 -4.21 -10.26
N ARG A 25 -18.02 -3.11 -9.55
CA ARG A 25 -18.47 -1.76 -9.93
C ARG A 25 -18.04 -1.35 -11.34
N TYR A 26 -16.87 -1.82 -11.78
CA TYR A 26 -16.27 -1.40 -13.06
C TYR A 26 -16.69 -2.29 -14.24
N SER A 27 -17.49 -3.32 -13.98
CA SER A 27 -17.94 -4.32 -14.97
C SER A 27 -19.45 -4.41 -15.12
N LEU A 28 -20.19 -3.45 -14.55
CA LEU A 28 -21.64 -3.50 -14.55
C LEU A 28 -22.20 -3.54 -15.99
N PRO A 29 -23.21 -4.38 -16.27
CA PRO A 29 -23.90 -4.37 -17.54
C PRO A 29 -24.44 -2.97 -17.90
N PRO A 30 -24.55 -2.61 -19.19
CA PRO A 30 -24.99 -1.28 -19.61
C PRO A 30 -26.39 -0.87 -19.11
N ASP A 31 -27.25 -1.84 -18.84
CA ASP A 31 -28.61 -1.67 -18.30
C ASP A 31 -28.64 -1.50 -16.76
N VAL A 32 -27.54 -1.77 -16.08
CA VAL A 32 -27.42 -1.66 -14.62
C VAL A 32 -26.71 -0.36 -14.27
N SER A 33 -27.48 0.60 -13.73
CA SER A 33 -26.88 1.85 -13.24
C SER A 33 -25.99 1.61 -12.02
N MET A 34 -24.83 2.25 -11.99
CA MET A 34 -23.92 2.21 -10.83
C MET A 34 -24.57 2.74 -9.55
N SER A 35 -25.61 3.59 -9.66
CA SER A 35 -26.39 4.08 -8.51
C SER A 35 -27.20 2.98 -7.81
N SER A 36 -27.42 1.82 -8.45
CA SER A 36 -28.06 0.66 -7.83
C SER A 36 -27.21 0.03 -6.71
N LEU A 37 -25.89 0.24 -6.73
CA LEU A 37 -24.99 -0.21 -5.68
C LEU A 37 -24.84 0.87 -4.59
N PRO A 38 -24.81 0.51 -3.29
CA PRO A 38 -24.65 1.47 -2.20
C PRO A 38 -23.46 2.43 -2.43
N GLY A 39 -23.70 3.74 -2.37
CA GLY A 39 -22.67 4.76 -2.57
C GLY A 39 -22.38 5.13 -4.04
N GLY A 40 -22.95 4.42 -5.02
CA GLY A 40 -22.95 4.81 -6.43
C GLY A 40 -21.59 5.14 -7.02
N ILE A 41 -21.55 6.19 -7.85
CA ILE A 41 -20.33 6.70 -8.49
C ILE A 41 -19.29 7.20 -7.47
N VAL A 42 -19.74 7.77 -6.35
CA VAL A 42 -18.86 8.26 -5.29
C VAL A 42 -18.02 7.12 -4.72
N ALA A 43 -18.64 5.97 -4.45
CA ALA A 43 -17.92 4.78 -4.01
C ALA A 43 -16.98 4.22 -5.09
N ALA A 44 -17.32 4.33 -6.37
CA ALA A 44 -16.43 3.91 -7.46
C ALA A 44 -15.21 4.82 -7.62
N VAL A 45 -15.33 6.12 -7.34
CA VAL A 45 -14.20 7.07 -7.41
C VAL A 45 -13.34 7.04 -6.14
N LEU A 46 -13.99 6.99 -4.97
CA LEU A 46 -13.29 7.05 -3.68
C LEU A 46 -12.82 5.68 -3.18
N GLY A 47 -13.46 4.59 -3.62
CA GLY A 47 -13.15 3.21 -3.24
C GLY A 47 -11.66 2.86 -3.29
N PRO A 48 -10.90 3.19 -4.36
CA PRO A 48 -9.45 2.97 -4.45
C PRO A 48 -8.62 3.58 -3.30
N PHE A 49 -9.18 4.57 -2.59
CA PHE A 49 -8.54 5.23 -1.47
C PHE A 49 -9.19 4.85 -0.13
N THR A 50 -10.52 4.84 -0.05
CA THR A 50 -11.23 4.66 1.22
C THR A 50 -11.09 3.26 1.80
N HIS A 51 -10.84 2.26 0.95
CA HIS A 51 -10.69 0.86 1.38
C HIS A 51 -9.56 0.68 2.40
N MET A 52 -8.53 1.53 2.33
CA MET A 52 -7.34 1.42 3.17
C MET A 52 -7.62 1.68 4.66
N PHE A 53 -8.69 2.41 4.96
CA PHE A 53 -9.09 2.71 6.34
C PHE A 53 -9.94 1.59 6.97
N LEU A 54 -10.32 0.59 6.18
CA LEU A 54 -11.13 -0.54 6.61
C LEU A 54 -10.24 -1.72 6.97
N HIS A 55 -10.54 -2.42 8.05
CA HIS A 55 -9.76 -3.57 8.49
C HIS A 55 -10.69 -4.72 8.90
N ALA A 56 -10.37 -5.93 8.44
CA ALA A 56 -11.11 -7.16 8.70
C ALA A 56 -11.17 -7.55 10.20
N GLY A 57 -10.30 -6.96 11.03
CA GLY A 57 -10.25 -7.23 12.46
C GLY A 57 -9.09 -6.53 13.14
N TRP A 58 -8.96 -6.75 14.45
CA TRP A 58 -7.92 -6.16 15.29
C TRP A 58 -6.51 -6.59 14.89
N LEU A 59 -6.30 -7.89 14.68
CA LEU A 59 -5.02 -8.43 14.25
C LEU A 59 -4.57 -7.83 12.92
N HIS A 60 -5.49 -7.68 11.96
CA HIS A 60 -5.18 -7.07 10.66
C HIS A 60 -4.77 -5.59 10.81
N LEU A 61 -5.45 -4.82 11.66
CA LEU A 61 -5.07 -3.45 11.96
C LEU A 61 -3.70 -3.36 12.66
N MET A 62 -3.46 -4.20 13.67
CA MET A 62 -2.18 -4.23 14.39
C MET A 62 -1.01 -4.59 13.48
N ALA A 63 -1.20 -5.59 12.61
CA ALA A 63 -0.19 -5.96 11.62
C ALA A 63 0.13 -4.77 10.69
N ASN A 64 -0.88 -4.12 10.11
CA ASN A 64 -0.65 -2.94 9.27
C ASN A 64 0.08 -1.82 10.00
N SER A 65 -0.30 -1.54 11.25
CA SER A 65 0.36 -0.51 12.06
C SER A 65 1.82 -0.84 12.35
N LEU A 66 2.15 -2.10 12.63
CA LEU A 66 3.53 -2.54 12.87
C LEU A 66 4.39 -2.41 11.60
N TRP A 67 3.89 -2.88 10.46
CA TRP A 67 4.59 -2.75 9.18
C TRP A 67 4.72 -1.28 8.74
N MET A 68 3.69 -0.47 8.98
CA MET A 68 3.73 0.98 8.75
C MET A 68 4.76 1.67 9.65
N ALA A 69 4.89 1.27 10.91
CA ALA A 69 5.92 1.82 11.80
C ALA A 69 7.33 1.46 11.31
N ALA A 70 7.56 0.21 10.89
CA ALA A 70 8.86 -0.26 10.43
C ALA A 70 9.32 0.43 9.13
N PHE A 71 8.46 0.48 8.11
CA PHE A 71 8.84 0.96 6.78
C PHE A 71 8.36 2.37 6.46
N GLY A 72 7.25 2.79 7.08
CA GLY A 72 6.71 4.13 6.91
C GLY A 72 7.50 5.19 7.68
N ALA A 73 8.08 4.87 8.83
CA ALA A 73 8.82 5.87 9.61
C ALA A 73 10.02 6.49 8.87
N PRO A 74 10.88 5.73 8.17
CA PRO A 74 11.89 6.30 7.27
C PRO A 74 11.33 7.26 6.21
N VAL A 75 10.24 6.86 5.56
CA VAL A 75 9.60 7.64 4.50
C VAL A 75 9.01 8.92 5.07
N ALA A 76 8.29 8.83 6.19
CA ALA A 76 7.69 9.98 6.87
C ALA A 76 8.74 11.02 7.30
N ARG A 77 9.88 10.58 7.86
CA ARG A 77 11.00 11.47 8.21
C ARG A 77 11.61 12.15 6.98
N ARG A 78 11.68 11.45 5.85
CA ARG A 78 12.25 11.97 4.59
C ARG A 78 11.31 12.94 3.87
N THR A 79 10.02 12.61 3.79
CA THR A 79 9.06 13.35 2.94
C THR A 79 8.22 14.37 3.72
N GLY A 80 8.18 14.27 5.05
CA GLY A 80 7.22 14.98 5.89
C GLY A 80 5.79 14.42 5.79
N PRO A 81 4.87 14.88 6.65
CA PRO A 81 3.57 14.24 6.87
C PRO A 81 2.65 14.30 5.65
N LEU A 82 2.53 15.45 4.98
CA LEU A 82 1.61 15.60 3.85
C LEU A 82 1.96 14.67 2.69
N ARG A 83 3.24 14.68 2.29
CA ARG A 83 3.72 13.85 1.17
C ARG A 83 3.74 12.36 1.52
N PHE A 84 3.97 12.03 2.80
CA PHE A 84 3.83 10.66 3.29
C PHE A 84 2.41 10.14 3.11
N VAL A 85 1.41 10.91 3.53
CA VAL A 85 -0.02 10.54 3.37
C VAL A 85 -0.38 10.43 1.88
N MET A 86 0.06 11.37 1.05
CA MET A 86 -0.19 11.31 -0.40
C MET A 86 0.44 10.08 -1.06
N LEU A 87 1.69 9.74 -0.74
CA LEU A 87 2.35 8.55 -1.25
C LEU A 87 1.62 7.27 -0.79
N MET A 88 1.16 7.23 0.46
CA MET A 88 0.41 6.10 0.99
C MET A 88 -0.94 5.93 0.27
N LEU A 89 -1.66 7.03 -0.01
CA LEU A 89 -2.91 7.04 -0.77
C LEU A 89 -2.72 6.59 -2.22
N VAL A 90 -1.71 7.14 -2.90
CA VAL A 90 -1.38 6.75 -4.29
C VAL A 90 -1.00 5.27 -4.35
N SER A 91 -0.24 4.77 -3.37
CA SER A 91 0.11 3.36 -3.28
C SER A 91 -1.10 2.46 -3.01
N ALA A 92 -2.02 2.89 -2.15
CA ALA A 92 -3.27 2.16 -1.90
C ALA A 92 -4.15 2.07 -3.17
N ALA A 93 -4.21 3.15 -3.95
CA ALA A 93 -4.91 3.18 -5.23
C ALA A 93 -4.21 2.30 -6.28
N GLY A 94 -2.88 2.35 -6.39
CA GLY A 94 -2.12 1.47 -7.28
C GLY A 94 -2.28 -0.01 -6.94
N GLY A 95 -2.34 -0.35 -5.64
CA GLY A 95 -2.70 -1.69 -5.18
C GLY A 95 -4.13 -2.09 -5.58
N ALA A 96 -5.11 -1.20 -5.41
CA ALA A 96 -6.49 -1.45 -5.83
C ALA A 96 -6.64 -1.65 -7.34
N LEU A 97 -5.90 -0.89 -8.15
CA LEU A 97 -5.89 -1.03 -9.60
C LEU A 97 -5.27 -2.37 -10.03
N PHE A 98 -4.17 -2.79 -9.42
CA PHE A 98 -3.60 -4.10 -9.71
C PHE A 98 -4.55 -5.24 -9.30
N TYR A 99 -5.18 -5.12 -8.13
CA TYR A 99 -6.24 -6.04 -7.68
C TYR A 99 -7.41 -6.11 -8.68
N LEU A 100 -7.86 -4.97 -9.22
CA LEU A 100 -8.92 -4.90 -10.23
C LEU A 100 -8.60 -5.71 -11.49
N THR A 101 -7.34 -5.72 -11.94
CA THR A 101 -6.95 -6.47 -13.15
C THR A 101 -7.07 -7.99 -12.97
N MET A 102 -6.98 -8.49 -11.74
CA MET A 102 -7.04 -9.92 -11.42
C MET A 102 -8.44 -10.37 -11.02
N HIS A 103 -9.26 -9.46 -10.49
CA HIS A 103 -10.61 -9.74 -10.00
C HIS A 103 -11.70 -9.02 -10.82
N TRP A 104 -11.47 -8.84 -12.12
CA TRP A 104 -12.37 -8.06 -12.96
C TRP A 104 -13.80 -8.62 -12.91
N GLY A 105 -14.73 -7.79 -12.45
CA GLY A 105 -16.14 -8.13 -12.33
C GLY A 105 -16.52 -9.07 -11.20
N GLU A 106 -15.58 -9.40 -10.32
CA GLU A 106 -15.87 -10.23 -9.15
C GLU A 106 -16.47 -9.40 -8.00
N PRO A 107 -17.39 -9.98 -7.22
CA PRO A 107 -17.90 -9.38 -5.98
C PRO A 107 -16.89 -9.51 -4.82
N ALA A 108 -15.60 -9.35 -5.10
CA ALA A 108 -14.50 -9.53 -4.15
C ALA A 108 -14.12 -8.20 -3.51
N LEU A 109 -14.47 -8.01 -2.24
CA LEU A 109 -14.19 -6.76 -1.53
C LEU A 109 -12.73 -6.70 -1.10
N LEU A 110 -12.04 -5.63 -1.50
CA LEU A 110 -10.72 -5.28 -0.99
C LEU A 110 -10.85 -4.31 0.18
N ILE A 111 -10.23 -4.65 1.31
CA ILE A 111 -10.12 -3.82 2.52
C ILE A 111 -8.72 -3.95 3.11
N GLY A 112 -8.19 -2.87 3.67
CA GLY A 112 -6.94 -2.89 4.43
C GLY A 112 -5.92 -1.87 3.97
N ALA A 113 -5.17 -1.32 4.92
CA ALA A 113 -4.09 -0.37 4.63
C ALA A 113 -2.90 -0.99 3.89
N SER A 114 -2.88 -2.31 3.71
CA SER A 114 -1.69 -3.08 3.37
C SER A 114 -1.11 -2.77 1.99
N GLY A 115 -1.93 -2.39 1.00
CA GLY A 115 -1.43 -1.88 -0.28
C GLY A 115 -0.65 -0.57 -0.11
N GLY A 116 -1.19 0.37 0.69
CA GLY A 116 -0.51 1.62 1.03
C GLY A 116 0.77 1.39 1.83
N VAL A 117 0.73 0.52 2.84
CA VAL A 117 1.90 0.13 3.64
C VAL A 117 2.96 -0.56 2.80
N SER A 118 2.57 -1.43 1.88
CA SER A 118 3.48 -2.08 0.93
C SER A 118 4.15 -1.05 0.02
N GLY A 119 3.44 0.00 -0.40
CA GLY A 119 4.04 1.12 -1.13
C GLY A 119 5.06 1.91 -0.30
N LEU A 120 4.78 2.18 0.97
CA LEU A 120 5.77 2.78 1.87
C LEU A 120 7.01 1.90 1.99
N MET A 121 6.84 0.58 2.01
CA MET A 121 7.97 -0.35 1.96
C MET A 121 8.74 -0.25 0.63
N GLY A 122 8.06 -0.28 -0.52
CA GLY A 122 8.69 -0.10 -1.83
C GLY A 122 9.43 1.24 -1.97
N ALA A 123 8.92 2.31 -1.35
CA ALA A 123 9.62 3.59 -1.27
C ALA A 123 10.85 3.51 -0.33
N SER A 124 10.68 2.89 0.84
CA SER A 124 11.73 2.80 1.86
C SER A 124 12.96 2.02 1.38
N ILE A 125 12.82 0.98 0.54
CA ILE A 125 13.99 0.21 0.07
C ILE A 125 14.96 1.08 -0.74
N ARG A 126 14.44 2.12 -1.43
CA ARG A 126 15.25 3.07 -2.17
C ARG A 126 16.13 3.91 -1.24
N LEU A 127 15.71 4.09 0.01
CA LEU A 127 16.47 4.78 1.06
C LEU A 127 17.37 3.81 1.83
N ILE A 128 16.81 2.69 2.30
CA ILE A 128 17.49 1.71 3.16
C ILE A 128 18.77 1.21 2.48
N TYR A 129 18.69 0.77 1.23
CA TYR A 129 19.81 0.19 0.49
C TYR A 129 20.69 1.21 -0.25
N ALA A 130 20.43 2.51 -0.09
CA ALA A 130 21.31 3.54 -0.64
C ALA A 130 22.75 3.37 -0.12
N ASP A 131 23.75 3.82 -0.88
CA ASP A 131 25.17 3.71 -0.53
C ASP A 131 25.64 2.25 -0.29
N GLY A 132 24.89 1.27 -0.76
CA GLY A 132 25.22 -0.16 -0.62
C GLY A 132 24.94 -0.75 0.77
N ALA A 133 24.28 -0.02 1.67
CA ALA A 133 23.93 -0.51 3.01
C ALA A 133 23.07 -1.79 2.96
N SER A 134 23.20 -2.64 3.97
CA SER A 134 22.32 -3.78 4.22
C SER A 134 21.00 -3.32 4.86
N LEU A 135 20.03 -4.24 5.00
CA LEU A 135 18.76 -3.93 5.65
C LEU A 135 18.98 -3.46 7.10
N SER A 136 19.82 -4.15 7.87
CA SER A 136 20.10 -3.79 9.25
C SER A 136 20.77 -2.42 9.36
N GLU A 137 21.82 -2.17 8.58
CA GLU A 137 22.50 -0.87 8.55
C GLU A 137 21.55 0.26 8.14
N GLY A 138 20.74 0.02 7.11
CA GLY A 138 19.77 0.99 6.60
C GLY A 138 18.68 1.36 7.61
N LEU A 139 18.18 0.39 8.38
CA LEU A 139 17.16 0.64 9.40
C LEU A 139 17.68 1.44 10.61
N HIS A 140 18.99 1.38 10.90
CA HIS A 140 19.59 2.05 12.07
C HIS A 140 20.28 3.38 11.76
N ARG A 141 20.40 3.77 10.49
CA ARG A 141 21.07 5.02 10.08
C ARG A 141 20.09 6.16 9.77
N ASP A 142 20.62 7.37 9.70
CA ASP A 142 19.87 8.56 9.32
C ASP A 142 19.57 8.60 7.80
N LEU A 143 18.43 8.04 7.43
CA LEU A 143 17.94 7.97 6.04
C LEU A 143 17.48 9.33 5.48
N THR A 144 17.42 10.39 6.28
CA THR A 144 17.07 11.73 5.74
C THR A 144 18.21 12.30 4.88
N LYS A 145 19.42 11.81 5.11
CA LYS A 145 20.64 12.27 4.47
C LYS A 145 21.03 11.42 3.28
N VAL A 146 20.49 10.25 3.02
CA VAL A 146 20.99 9.38 1.92
C VAL A 146 20.52 9.88 0.55
N HIS A 147 21.26 9.55 -0.52
CA HIS A 147 20.73 9.72 -1.87
C HIS A 147 19.87 8.50 -2.22
N PRO A 148 18.56 8.65 -2.45
CA PRO A 148 17.73 7.49 -2.76
C PRO A 148 18.20 6.82 -4.05
N LEU A 149 18.18 5.48 -4.07
CA LEU A 149 18.43 4.73 -5.31
C LEU A 149 17.43 5.16 -6.39
N THR A 150 17.90 5.21 -7.64
CA THR A 150 17.00 5.31 -8.80
C THR A 150 16.19 4.02 -8.94
N VAL A 151 15.08 4.07 -9.67
CA VAL A 151 14.29 2.86 -9.98
C VAL A 151 15.18 1.80 -10.60
N LEU A 152 15.99 2.16 -11.59
CA LEU A 152 16.90 1.24 -12.26
C LEU A 152 17.93 0.63 -11.29
N GLN A 153 18.58 1.44 -10.46
CA GLN A 153 19.53 0.94 -9.45
C GLN A 153 18.87 -0.03 -8.47
N THR A 154 17.61 0.22 -8.10
CA THR A 154 16.86 -0.62 -7.17
C THR A 154 16.65 -2.04 -7.73
N PHE A 155 16.47 -2.17 -9.05
CA PHE A 155 16.34 -3.48 -9.71
C PHE A 155 17.68 -4.12 -10.10
N LEU A 156 18.75 -3.34 -10.34
CA LEU A 156 20.04 -3.87 -10.76
C LEU A 156 20.92 -4.32 -9.59
N LEU A 157 20.88 -3.61 -8.46
CA LEU A 157 21.74 -3.91 -7.31
C LEU A 157 21.26 -5.17 -6.57
N PRO A 158 22.19 -6.05 -6.13
CA PRO A 158 21.84 -7.38 -5.63
C PRO A 158 20.99 -7.36 -4.36
N ARG A 159 21.29 -6.47 -3.41
CA ARG A 159 20.59 -6.37 -2.12
C ARG A 159 19.11 -5.93 -2.26
N PRO A 160 18.79 -4.77 -2.87
CA PRO A 160 17.40 -4.38 -3.07
C PRO A 160 16.65 -5.33 -4.02
N ARG A 161 17.31 -5.85 -5.08
CA ARG A 161 16.71 -6.86 -5.96
C ARG A 161 16.32 -8.12 -5.19
N ALA A 162 17.20 -8.64 -4.33
CA ALA A 162 16.90 -9.82 -3.52
C ALA A 162 15.69 -9.56 -2.61
N PHE A 163 15.61 -8.39 -1.97
CA PHE A 163 14.44 -8.00 -1.18
C PHE A 163 13.16 -7.98 -2.01
N ILE A 164 13.18 -7.36 -3.20
CA ILE A 164 12.03 -7.34 -4.11
C ILE A 164 11.61 -8.76 -4.46
N LEU A 165 12.54 -9.61 -4.88
CA LEU A 165 12.23 -10.99 -5.28
C LEU A 165 11.65 -11.81 -4.13
N VAL A 166 12.20 -11.69 -2.92
CA VAL A 166 11.66 -12.35 -1.73
C VAL A 166 10.26 -11.82 -1.40
N TRP A 167 10.05 -10.51 -1.45
CA TRP A 167 8.74 -9.92 -1.18
C TRP A 167 7.68 -10.37 -2.19
N MET A 168 8.00 -10.36 -3.49
CA MET A 168 7.09 -10.84 -4.53
C MET A 168 6.83 -12.35 -4.38
N GLY A 169 7.88 -13.13 -4.11
CA GLY A 169 7.78 -14.58 -3.90
C GLY A 169 6.87 -14.93 -2.71
N ILE A 170 6.99 -14.23 -1.59
CA ILE A 170 6.12 -14.43 -0.43
C ILE A 170 4.65 -14.07 -0.75
N ASN A 171 4.40 -12.99 -1.47
CA ASN A 171 3.03 -12.61 -1.84
C ASN A 171 2.40 -13.63 -2.81
N VAL A 172 3.15 -14.08 -3.81
CA VAL A 172 2.70 -15.15 -4.71
C VAL A 172 2.45 -16.45 -3.93
N LEU A 173 3.31 -16.79 -2.96
CA LEU A 173 3.13 -17.96 -2.10
C LEU A 173 1.80 -17.87 -1.32
N PHE A 174 1.48 -16.72 -0.72
CA PHE A 174 0.20 -16.51 -0.05
C PHE A 174 -0.98 -16.66 -0.99
N GLY A 175 -0.88 -16.15 -2.22
CA GLY A 175 -1.91 -16.28 -3.25
C GLY A 175 -2.15 -17.73 -3.71
N VAL A 176 -1.08 -18.43 -4.07
CA VAL A 176 -1.15 -19.80 -4.63
C VAL A 176 -1.56 -20.83 -3.59
N PHE A 177 -1.03 -20.72 -2.36
CA PHE A 177 -1.25 -21.73 -1.33
C PHE A 177 -2.36 -21.36 -0.34
N GLY A 178 -2.99 -20.18 -0.47
CA GLY A 178 -4.09 -19.75 0.38
C GLY A 178 -3.74 -19.65 1.87
N VAL A 179 -2.45 -19.57 2.22
CA VAL A 179 -1.99 -19.54 3.62
C VAL A 179 -2.53 -18.28 4.29
N GLY A 180 -3.32 -18.44 5.36
CA GLY A 180 -3.96 -17.34 6.08
C GLY A 180 -5.36 -16.96 5.58
N SER A 181 -5.91 -17.64 4.58
CA SER A 181 -7.30 -17.45 4.11
C SER A 181 -8.29 -18.18 5.03
N GLY A 182 -8.66 -17.56 6.15
CA GLY A 182 -9.77 -18.03 7.01
C GLY A 182 -11.15 -17.89 6.35
N GLY A 183 -11.29 -18.25 5.07
CA GLY A 183 -12.47 -18.05 4.21
C GLY A 183 -12.30 -16.93 3.15
N ARG A 184 -13.22 -16.89 2.16
CA ARG A 184 -13.17 -15.95 1.02
C ARG A 184 -13.20 -14.47 1.42
N MET A 185 -13.81 -14.13 2.57
CA MET A 185 -13.87 -12.75 3.08
C MET A 185 -12.61 -12.33 3.85
N ASN A 186 -11.73 -13.27 4.19
CA ASN A 186 -10.48 -13.06 4.91
C ASN A 186 -9.24 -13.39 4.05
N ALA A 187 -9.42 -13.55 2.74
CA ALA A 187 -8.33 -13.83 1.83
C ALA A 187 -7.35 -12.64 1.82
N ILE A 188 -6.06 -12.94 1.95
CA ILE A 188 -4.99 -11.94 1.88
C ILE A 188 -4.93 -11.44 0.44
N ALA A 189 -5.20 -10.15 0.21
CA ALA A 189 -5.12 -9.53 -1.12
C ALA A 189 -3.66 -9.27 -1.52
N TRP A 190 -2.94 -10.35 -1.78
CA TRP A 190 -1.51 -10.34 -2.14
C TRP A 190 -1.23 -9.54 -3.41
N GLU A 191 -2.18 -9.48 -4.35
CA GLU A 191 -2.11 -8.65 -5.55
C GLU A 191 -2.04 -7.16 -5.16
N ALA A 192 -2.88 -6.72 -4.23
CA ALA A 192 -2.90 -5.35 -3.76
C ALA A 192 -1.57 -4.97 -3.07
N HIS A 193 -0.91 -5.91 -2.39
CA HIS A 193 0.41 -5.70 -1.81
C HIS A 193 1.48 -5.49 -2.88
N MET A 194 1.49 -6.31 -3.93
CA MET A 194 2.44 -6.18 -5.04
C MET A 194 2.23 -4.87 -5.80
N GLY A 195 0.98 -4.55 -6.16
CA GLY A 195 0.66 -3.32 -6.87
C GLY A 195 1.00 -2.08 -6.05
N GLY A 196 0.70 -2.10 -4.75
CA GLY A 196 1.03 -1.01 -3.84
C GLY A 196 2.54 -0.83 -3.69
N PHE A 197 3.28 -1.93 -3.49
CA PHE A 197 4.75 -1.92 -3.41
C PHE A 197 5.40 -1.32 -4.64
N LEU A 198 5.03 -1.79 -5.83
CA LEU A 198 5.56 -1.28 -7.08
C LEU A 198 5.23 0.20 -7.27
N THR A 199 4.00 0.60 -6.95
CA THR A 199 3.58 2.01 -7.01
C THR A 199 4.46 2.89 -6.12
N GLY A 200 4.64 2.51 -4.86
CA GLY A 200 5.49 3.28 -3.94
C GLY A 200 6.95 3.36 -4.39
N LEU A 201 7.51 2.24 -4.87
CA LEU A 201 8.88 2.19 -5.41
C LEU A 201 9.06 3.13 -6.60
N LEU A 202 8.17 3.03 -7.59
CA LEU A 202 8.25 3.77 -8.85
C LEU A 202 8.02 5.28 -8.63
N PHE A 203 7.01 5.64 -7.85
CA PHE A 203 6.58 7.03 -7.70
C PHE A 203 7.25 7.78 -6.55
N PHE A 204 8.03 7.12 -5.68
CA PHE A 204 8.67 7.77 -4.52
C PHE A 204 9.39 9.07 -4.85
N SER A 205 10.09 9.16 -6.00
CA SER A 205 10.83 10.36 -6.40
C SER A 205 9.96 11.62 -6.49
N LEU A 206 8.66 11.49 -6.78
CA LEU A 206 7.72 12.63 -6.86
C LEU A 206 7.39 13.21 -5.48
N PHE A 207 7.56 12.41 -4.43
CA PHE A 207 7.24 12.76 -3.05
C PHE A 207 8.50 13.10 -2.24
N ASP A 208 9.67 12.75 -2.74
CA ASP A 208 10.94 13.01 -2.09
C ASP A 208 11.20 14.52 -1.93
N ARG A 209 11.66 14.94 -0.74
CA ARG A 209 12.05 16.34 -0.49
C ARG A 209 13.55 16.48 -0.76
N PRO A 210 13.99 17.39 -1.63
CA PRO A 210 15.42 17.66 -1.79
C PRO A 210 16.07 17.96 -0.44
N ARG A 211 17.33 17.55 -0.25
CA ARG A 211 18.12 18.01 0.91
C ARG A 211 18.07 19.53 0.94
N GLU A 212 17.83 20.14 2.10
CA GLU A 212 18.21 21.53 2.27
C GLU A 212 19.74 21.58 2.10
N PRO A 213 20.27 22.43 1.20
CA PRO A 213 21.70 22.67 1.14
C PRO A 213 22.13 23.10 2.54
N ARG A 214 23.15 22.43 3.09
CA ARG A 214 23.82 22.95 4.26
C ARG A 214 24.30 24.33 3.81
N LEU A 215 23.79 25.41 4.40
CA LEU A 215 24.48 26.69 4.35
C LEU A 215 25.82 26.38 5.01
N GLU A 216 26.83 26.10 4.19
CA GLU A 216 28.21 26.22 4.63
C GLU A 216 28.33 27.71 4.97
N ASN A 217 28.08 28.04 6.24
CA ASN A 217 28.60 29.24 6.83
C ASN A 217 30.12 29.06 6.83
N GLY A 218 30.72 29.21 5.65
CA GLY A 218 32.09 29.61 5.52
C GLY A 218 32.15 31.02 6.04
N LEU A 219 32.61 31.18 7.29
CA LEU A 219 33.64 32.14 7.60
C LEU A 219 34.46 31.58 8.77
N SER A 220 35.75 31.51 8.46
CA SER A 220 36.96 31.41 9.29
C SER A 220 36.83 31.85 10.74
#